data_AF-A0A9P7JEN8-F1
#
_entry.id   AF-A0A9P7JEN8-F1
#
_cell.length_a   1.000
_cell.length_b   1.000
_cell.length_c   1.000
_cell.angle_alpha   90.00
_cell.angle_beta   90.00
_cell.angle_gamma   90.00
#
_symmetry.space_group_name_H-M   'P 1'
#
loop_
_entity.id
_entity.type
_entity.pdbx_description
1 polymer ?
#
loop_
_entity_poly.entity_id
_entity_poly.type
_entity_poly.pdbx_seq_one_letter_code
_entity_poly.pdbx_strand_id
1 'polypeptide(L)'
;ERVEVEKKKPKMNGFNNRASVGDTLAPHPSQYMTQKLNNFEYIELLYFSPDGCKEALCTACSVADDFSLTRVNDQLTIRPAYAFKASKAAIADHDLPFSTFLCSKNLFLMQLSKAKWPQMHIDALLLFFWHLENHSIHNHSNLGDLVILHYALWVRQDWHDCLKQDEAFNIAIINKILLHSINKELWDKVHLQNFTTVCFS
;
A
#
# COMPACT_ATOMS: atom_id res chain seq x y z
N GLU A 1 -1.55 -49.84 18.53
CA GLU A 1 -0.78 -48.86 19.32
C GLU A 1 -1.00 -47.48 18.74
N ARG A 2 -1.64 -46.57 19.48
CA ARG A 2 -1.84 -45.17 19.06
C ARG A 2 -0.87 -44.31 19.88
N VAL A 3 0.15 -43.77 19.24
CA VAL A 3 1.06 -42.80 19.87
C VAL A 3 0.37 -41.45 19.85
N GLU A 4 -0.18 -41.07 20.99
CA GLU A 4 -0.74 -39.75 21.25
C GLU A 4 0.43 -38.75 21.39
N VAL A 5 0.62 -37.89 20.39
CA VAL A 5 1.64 -36.83 20.46
C VAL A 5 1.13 -35.77 21.43
N GLU A 6 1.70 -35.76 22.63
CA GLU A 6 1.43 -34.74 23.66
C GLU A 6 1.71 -33.33 23.11
N LYS A 7 0.64 -32.55 22.95
CA LYS A 7 0.73 -31.14 22.58
C LYS A 7 1.29 -30.35 23.77
N LYS A 8 2.57 -29.96 23.70
CA LYS A 8 3.18 -29.05 24.69
C LYS A 8 2.39 -27.74 24.74
N LYS A 9 1.85 -27.42 25.93
CA LYS A 9 1.19 -26.13 26.17
C LYS A 9 2.17 -24.98 25.88
N PRO A 10 1.72 -23.90 25.20
CA PRO A 10 2.57 -22.74 24.98
C PRO A 10 2.99 -22.15 26.33
N LYS A 11 4.30 -22.02 26.53
CA LYS A 11 4.87 -21.44 27.74
C LYS A 11 4.77 -19.92 27.62
N MET A 12 3.98 -19.30 28.49
CA MET A 12 3.80 -17.84 28.48
C MET A 12 5.09 -17.16 28.94
N ASN A 13 5.61 -16.24 28.13
CA ASN A 13 6.75 -15.42 28.51
C ASN A 13 6.34 -14.42 29.62
N GLY A 14 7.31 -14.02 30.47
CA GLY A 14 7.08 -12.95 31.45
C GLY A 14 6.88 -11.58 30.77
N PHE A 15 6.27 -10.64 31.48
CA PHE A 15 6.13 -9.24 31.04
C PHE A 15 7.07 -8.33 31.82
N ASN A 16 7.45 -7.20 31.22
CA ASN A 16 8.20 -6.17 31.92
C ASN A 16 7.25 -5.33 32.78
N ASN A 17 7.30 -5.51 34.11
CA ASN A 17 6.43 -4.81 35.06
C ASN A 17 6.74 -3.31 35.25
N ARG A 18 7.82 -2.81 34.63
CA ARG A 18 8.20 -1.38 34.64
C ARG A 18 7.88 -0.68 33.32
N ALA A 19 7.51 -1.42 32.28
CA ALA A 19 7.13 -0.83 31.00
C ALA A 19 5.64 -0.43 31.04
N SER A 20 5.36 0.82 30.67
CA SER A 20 4.00 1.28 30.36
C SER A 20 3.76 1.21 28.85
N VAL A 21 2.50 1.28 28.44
CA VAL A 21 2.17 1.62 27.05
C VAL A 21 2.86 2.93 26.68
N GLY A 22 3.43 3.01 25.48
CA GLY A 22 4.04 4.24 24.97
C GLY A 22 2.98 5.34 24.74
N ASP A 23 3.42 6.59 24.62
CA ASP A 23 2.54 7.77 24.49
C ASP A 23 1.61 7.71 23.26
N THR A 24 1.92 6.86 22.29
CA THR A 24 1.07 6.57 21.12
C THR A 24 1.07 5.08 20.79
N LEU A 25 -0.13 4.52 20.58
CA LEU A 25 -0.31 3.19 20.01
C LEU A 25 -0.14 3.31 18.49
N ALA A 26 0.99 2.86 17.95
CA ALA A 26 1.18 2.82 16.51
C ALA A 26 0.15 1.85 15.89
N PRO A 27 -0.50 2.21 14.77
CA PRO A 27 -1.35 1.28 14.04
C PRO A 27 -0.51 0.05 13.67
N HIS A 28 -1.00 -1.13 14.04
CA HIS A 28 -0.31 -2.38 13.76
C HIS A 28 -0.43 -2.67 12.25
N PRO A 29 0.67 -2.67 11.48
CA PRO A 29 0.60 -3.01 10.07
C PRO A 29 0.13 -4.47 9.93
N SER A 30 -0.68 -4.76 8.92
CA SER A 30 -1.08 -6.14 8.64
C SER A 30 0.16 -6.98 8.29
N GLN A 31 0.09 -8.29 8.53
CA GLN A 31 1.20 -9.18 8.14
C GLN A 31 1.44 -9.14 6.62
N TYR A 32 0.37 -9.02 5.83
CA TYR A 32 0.43 -8.80 4.38
C TYR A 32 1.26 -7.56 4.01
N MET A 33 0.96 -6.42 4.64
CA MET A 33 1.71 -5.18 4.42
C MET A 33 3.18 -5.34 4.81
N THR A 34 3.43 -5.92 5.99
CA THR A 34 4.79 -6.14 6.50
C THR A 34 5.59 -7.03 5.57
N GLN A 35 4.97 -8.08 5.02
CA GLN A 35 5.62 -9.00 4.10
C GLN A 35 5.96 -8.32 2.77
N LYS A 36 5.02 -7.58 2.16
CA LYS A 36 5.27 -6.84 0.93
C LYS A 36 6.39 -5.80 1.09
N LEU A 37 6.36 -5.04 2.18
CA LEU A 37 7.41 -4.06 2.47
C LEU A 37 8.79 -4.71 2.63
N ASN A 38 8.87 -5.86 3.32
CA ASN A 38 10.14 -6.58 3.48
C ASN A 38 10.66 -7.19 2.16
N ASN A 39 9.78 -7.45 1.21
CA ASN A 39 10.12 -7.99 -0.10
C ASN A 39 10.34 -6.91 -1.17
N PHE A 40 10.29 -5.63 -0.81
CA PHE A 40 10.35 -4.49 -1.75
C PHE A 40 9.25 -4.51 -2.84
N GLU A 41 8.13 -5.18 -2.55
CA GLU A 41 7.01 -5.33 -3.48
C GLU A 41 6.09 -4.10 -3.49
N TYR A 42 5.45 -3.87 -4.63
CA TYR A 42 4.41 -2.84 -4.75
C TYR A 42 3.25 -3.11 -3.77
N ILE A 43 2.87 -2.06 -3.04
CA ILE A 43 1.70 -2.05 -2.17
C ILE A 43 0.88 -0.78 -2.37
N GLU A 44 -0.43 -0.98 -2.46
CA GLU A 44 -1.44 0.07 -2.59
C GLU A 44 -1.44 0.95 -1.33
N LEU A 45 -1.60 2.27 -1.52
CA LEU A 45 -1.60 3.19 -0.39
C LEU A 45 -2.84 3.00 0.48
N LEU A 46 -3.94 2.48 -0.07
CA LEU A 46 -5.16 2.19 0.70
C LEU A 46 -4.89 1.36 1.96
N TYR A 47 -3.94 0.41 1.95
CA TYR A 47 -3.59 -0.38 3.14
C TYR A 47 -3.09 0.47 4.31
N PHE A 48 -2.55 1.65 4.02
CA PHE A 48 -2.03 2.61 4.98
C PHE A 48 -3.06 3.69 5.37
N SER A 49 -4.27 3.60 4.83
CA SER A 49 -5.39 4.43 5.29
C SER A 49 -6.00 3.87 6.57
N PRO A 50 -6.66 4.70 7.40
CA PRO A 50 -7.40 4.23 8.56
C PRO A 50 -8.41 3.12 8.23
N ASP A 51 -9.08 3.23 7.08
CA ASP A 51 -10.10 2.27 6.66
C ASP A 51 -9.49 0.96 6.15
N GLY A 52 -8.40 1.04 5.38
CA GLY A 52 -7.64 -0.14 4.96
C GLY A 52 -6.97 -0.86 6.13
N CYS A 53 -6.50 -0.14 7.15
CA CYS A 53 -5.99 -0.73 8.39
C CYS A 53 -7.09 -1.46 9.17
N LYS A 54 -8.28 -0.86 9.32
CA LYS A 54 -9.44 -1.52 9.97
C LYS A 54 -9.85 -2.78 9.22
N GLU A 55 -9.92 -2.73 7.89
CA GLU A 55 -10.35 -3.88 7.09
C GLU A 55 -9.32 -5.01 7.10
N ALA A 56 -8.02 -4.68 7.06
CA ALA A 56 -6.97 -5.67 7.19
C ALA A 56 -7.03 -6.38 8.57
N LEU A 57 -7.37 -5.65 9.64
CA LEU A 57 -7.63 -6.22 10.96
C LEU A 57 -8.88 -7.12 10.96
N CYS A 58 -9.98 -6.68 10.33
CA CYS A 58 -11.19 -7.49 10.18
C CYS A 58 -10.92 -8.79 9.39
N THR A 59 -10.13 -8.71 8.32
CA THR A 59 -9.71 -9.87 7.53
C THR A 59 -8.88 -10.82 8.38
N ALA A 60 -7.88 -10.32 9.11
CA ALA A 60 -7.06 -11.14 10.00
C ALA A 60 -7.89 -11.87 11.06
N CYS A 61 -8.92 -11.22 11.62
CA CYS A 61 -9.85 -11.87 12.57
C CYS A 61 -10.75 -12.92 11.91
N SER A 62 -11.20 -12.69 10.67
CA SER A 62 -12.16 -13.58 9.99
C SER A 62 -11.55 -14.84 9.38
N VAL A 63 -10.26 -14.81 9.01
CA VAL A 63 -9.52 -15.97 8.43
C VAL A 63 -8.39 -16.43 9.35
N ALA A 64 -8.54 -16.20 10.66
CA ALA A 64 -7.57 -16.62 11.67
C ALA A 64 -7.29 -18.14 11.65
N ASP A 65 -8.27 -18.95 11.24
CA ASP A 65 -8.21 -20.41 11.19
C ASP A 65 -7.90 -20.98 9.79
N ASP A 66 -7.75 -20.13 8.76
CA ASP A 66 -7.42 -20.53 7.40
C ASP A 66 -5.89 -20.48 7.21
N PHE A 67 -5.29 -21.51 6.62
CA PHE A 67 -3.83 -21.63 6.48
C PHE A 67 -3.44 -21.89 5.02
N SER A 68 -2.41 -21.21 4.55
CA SER A 68 -1.86 -21.33 3.20
C SER A 68 -0.45 -21.93 3.23
N LEU A 69 -0.17 -22.82 2.29
CA LEU A 69 1.17 -23.37 2.06
C LEU A 69 1.96 -22.41 1.16
N THR A 70 3.12 -21.94 1.63
CA THR A 70 3.95 -20.97 0.89
C THR A 70 5.42 -21.37 0.91
N ARG A 71 6.12 -21.13 -0.21
CA ARG A 71 7.57 -21.38 -0.30
C ARG A 71 8.33 -20.16 0.18
N VAL A 72 9.24 -20.36 1.14
CA VAL A 72 10.17 -19.33 1.63
C VAL A 72 11.56 -19.95 1.62
N ASN A 73 12.49 -19.37 0.86
CA ASN A 73 13.86 -19.86 0.72
C ASN A 73 13.94 -21.36 0.42
N ASP A 74 13.15 -21.81 -0.56
CA ASP A 74 13.05 -23.21 -1.01
C ASP A 74 12.52 -24.22 0.03
N GLN A 75 12.02 -23.75 1.18
CA GLN A 75 11.25 -24.54 2.13
C GLN A 75 9.76 -24.24 2.06
N LEU A 76 8.94 -25.29 2.13
CA LEU A 76 7.49 -25.17 2.27
C LEU A 76 7.15 -24.83 3.72
N THR A 77 6.50 -23.69 3.94
CA THR A 77 6.04 -23.21 5.24
C THR A 77 4.53 -23.03 5.24
N ILE A 78 3.87 -23.46 6.31
CA ILE A 78 2.44 -23.23 6.53
C ILE A 78 2.29 -21.93 7.30
N ARG A 79 1.52 -20.99 6.77
CA ARG A 79 1.27 -19.69 7.39
C ARG A 79 -0.22 -19.35 7.32
N PRO A 80 -0.77 -18.57 8.25
CA PRO A 80 -2.16 -18.16 8.18
C PRO A 80 -2.48 -17.44 6.86
N ALA A 81 -3.63 -17.73 6.26
CA ALA A 81 -4.01 -17.25 4.93
C ALA A 81 -4.15 -15.72 4.86
N TYR A 82 -4.49 -15.08 5.99
CA TYR A 82 -4.56 -13.62 6.07
C TYR A 82 -3.20 -12.93 5.85
N ALA A 83 -2.07 -13.64 6.04
CA ALA A 83 -0.74 -13.08 5.79
C ALA A 83 -0.49 -12.78 4.31
N PHE A 84 -1.28 -13.38 3.41
CA PHE A 84 -1.12 -13.25 1.96
C PHE A 84 -2.33 -12.66 1.27
N LYS A 85 -3.45 -12.52 1.99
CA LYS A 85 -4.72 -12.13 1.40
C LYS A 85 -4.83 -10.62 1.35
N ALA A 86 -4.87 -10.10 0.14
CA ALA A 86 -5.32 -8.73 -0.11
C ALA A 86 -6.75 -8.54 0.42
N SER A 87 -7.02 -7.34 0.93
CA SER A 87 -8.34 -6.94 1.41
C SER A 87 -9.39 -7.06 0.30
N LYS A 88 -10.60 -7.55 0.60
CA LYS A 88 -11.65 -7.74 -0.42
C LYS A 88 -12.39 -6.45 -0.78
N ALA A 89 -12.39 -5.44 0.08
CA ALA A 89 -12.90 -4.10 -0.24
C ALA A 89 -11.78 -3.17 -0.72
N ALA A 90 -10.75 -3.70 -1.39
CA ALA A 90 -9.74 -2.92 -2.06
C ALA A 90 -10.39 -2.07 -3.17
N ILE A 91 -10.78 -0.85 -2.79
CA ILE A 91 -11.10 0.24 -3.69
C ILE A 91 -9.81 0.52 -4.49
N ALA A 92 -9.91 0.65 -5.80
CA ALA A 92 -8.73 0.95 -6.61
C ALA A 92 -8.17 2.33 -6.19
N ASP A 93 -6.84 2.51 -6.20
CA ASP A 93 -6.20 3.75 -5.71
C ASP A 93 -6.73 5.04 -6.41
N HIS A 94 -7.39 4.93 -7.58
CA HIS A 94 -8.02 6.06 -8.30
C HIS A 94 -9.39 6.50 -7.74
N ASP A 95 -10.02 5.67 -6.91
CA ASP A 95 -11.27 5.97 -6.22
C ASP A 95 -11.01 6.47 -4.77
N LEU A 96 -9.72 6.63 -4.41
CA LEU A 96 -9.31 7.11 -3.09
C LEU A 96 -9.48 8.63 -3.01
N PRO A 97 -10.13 9.18 -1.97
CA PRO A 97 -10.10 10.61 -1.74
C PRO A 97 -8.67 11.11 -1.61
N PHE A 98 -8.35 12.27 -2.20
CA PHE A 98 -7.00 12.82 -2.17
C PHE A 98 -6.48 13.02 -0.73
N SER A 99 -7.35 13.41 0.20
CA SER A 99 -7.04 13.49 1.63
C SER A 99 -6.59 12.15 2.22
N THR A 100 -7.23 11.05 1.82
CA THR A 100 -6.85 9.70 2.22
C THR A 100 -5.50 9.32 1.61
N PHE A 101 -5.21 9.72 0.38
CA PHE A 101 -3.89 9.53 -0.24
C PHE A 101 -2.78 10.20 0.57
N LEU A 102 -2.95 11.48 0.94
CA LEU A 102 -1.99 12.23 1.74
C LEU A 102 -1.72 11.57 3.10
N CYS A 103 -2.77 11.14 3.79
CA CYS A 103 -2.66 10.46 5.08
C CYS A 103 -1.95 9.11 4.93
N SER A 104 -2.38 8.31 3.95
CA SER A 104 -1.85 6.97 3.69
C SER A 104 -0.37 7.00 3.32
N LYS A 105 0.04 7.98 2.52
CA LYS A 105 1.43 8.23 2.17
C LYS A 105 2.31 8.45 3.41
N ASN A 106 1.86 9.28 4.35
CA ASN A 106 2.65 9.54 5.56
C ASN A 106 2.85 8.26 6.38
N LEU A 107 1.82 7.42 6.49
CA LEU A 107 1.94 6.14 7.17
C LEU A 107 2.84 5.17 6.38
N PHE A 108 2.74 5.13 5.06
CA PHE A 108 3.61 4.35 4.17
C PHE A 108 5.09 4.71 4.37
N LEU A 109 5.45 6.00 4.30
CA LEU A 109 6.82 6.47 4.51
C LEU A 109 7.33 6.15 5.92
N MET A 110 6.48 6.25 6.95
CA MET A 110 6.83 5.85 8.31
C MET A 110 7.08 4.34 8.43
N GLN A 111 6.33 3.50 7.71
CA GLN A 111 6.58 2.05 7.72
C GLN A 111 7.83 1.68 6.94
N LEU A 112 8.14 2.38 5.85
CA LEU A 112 9.39 2.21 5.10
C LEU A 112 10.62 2.50 5.97
N SER A 113 10.59 3.57 6.77
CA SER A 113 11.72 3.94 7.65
C SER A 113 11.93 2.94 8.80
N LYS A 114 10.91 2.15 9.14
CA LYS A 114 11.01 1.05 10.12
C LYS A 114 11.44 -0.27 9.46
N ALA A 115 11.26 -0.40 8.15
CA ALA A 115 11.68 -1.56 7.38
C ALA A 115 13.16 -1.43 6.96
N LYS A 116 13.72 -2.50 6.38
CA LYS A 116 15.13 -2.54 5.96
C LYS A 116 15.38 -1.87 4.60
N TRP A 117 14.69 -0.78 4.32
CA TRP A 117 14.81 -0.08 3.03
C TRP A 117 16.09 0.77 2.98
N PRO A 118 16.87 0.73 1.87
CA PRO A 118 17.99 1.64 1.70
C PRO A 118 17.53 3.10 1.67
N GLN A 119 18.25 3.98 2.36
CA GLN A 119 17.87 5.39 2.54
C GLN A 119 17.64 6.11 1.20
N MET A 120 18.44 5.83 0.19
CA MET A 120 18.32 6.42 -1.15
C MET A 120 16.92 6.19 -1.77
N HIS A 121 16.31 5.02 -1.56
CA HIS A 121 14.96 4.74 -2.06
C HIS A 121 13.89 5.48 -1.25
N ILE A 122 14.09 5.59 0.07
CA ILE A 122 13.18 6.35 0.95
C ILE A 122 13.19 7.83 0.57
N ASP A 123 14.37 8.41 0.34
CA ASP A 123 14.54 9.81 -0.06
C ASP A 123 13.90 10.08 -1.43
N ALA A 124 14.09 9.17 -2.39
CA ALA A 124 13.48 9.27 -3.71
C ALA A 124 11.94 9.22 -3.64
N LEU A 125 11.38 8.32 -2.83
CA LEU A 125 9.93 8.24 -2.58
C LEU A 125 9.40 9.50 -1.87
N LEU A 126 10.12 10.01 -0.88
CA LEU A 126 9.78 11.24 -0.17
C LEU A 126 9.69 12.42 -1.15
N LEU A 127 10.72 12.61 -1.98
CA LEU A 127 10.76 13.66 -3.00
C LEU A 127 9.67 13.48 -4.05
N PHE A 128 9.44 12.25 -4.52
CA PHE A 128 8.38 11.94 -5.45
C PHE A 128 7.02 12.43 -4.95
N PHE A 129 6.65 12.04 -3.74
CA PHE A 129 5.38 12.47 -3.18
C PHE A 129 5.31 13.98 -2.93
N TRP A 130 6.39 14.58 -2.45
CA TRP A 130 6.45 16.03 -2.27
C TRP A 130 6.24 16.77 -3.60
N HIS A 131 6.86 16.30 -4.68
CA HIS A 131 6.69 16.88 -6.01
C HIS A 131 5.26 16.75 -6.53
N LEU A 132 4.58 15.63 -6.26
CA LEU A 132 3.18 15.43 -6.64
C LEU A 132 2.24 16.35 -5.87
N GLU A 133 2.41 16.45 -4.55
CA GLU A 133 1.61 17.31 -3.67
C GLU A 133 1.71 18.80 -4.03
N ASN A 134 2.89 19.21 -4.50
CA ASN A 134 3.17 20.60 -4.87
C ASN A 134 3.09 20.83 -6.39
N HIS A 135 2.63 19.84 -7.16
CA HIS A 135 2.58 19.98 -8.60
C HIS A 135 1.47 20.96 -9.01
N SER A 136 1.75 21.86 -9.94
CA SER A 136 0.79 22.90 -10.35
C SER A 136 -0.52 22.32 -10.91
N ILE A 137 -0.48 21.13 -11.52
CA ILE A 137 -1.67 20.45 -12.06
C ILE A 137 -2.77 20.19 -11.03
N HIS A 138 -2.39 20.05 -9.75
CA HIS A 138 -3.32 19.91 -8.63
C HIS A 138 -4.31 21.08 -8.58
N ASN A 139 -3.80 22.31 -8.77
CA ASN A 139 -4.58 23.54 -8.61
C ASN A 139 -5.19 24.04 -9.93
N HIS A 140 -4.73 23.55 -11.08
CA HIS A 140 -5.13 24.07 -12.39
C HIS A 140 -6.27 23.31 -13.07
N SER A 141 -6.72 22.18 -12.54
CA SER A 141 -7.80 21.39 -13.12
C SER A 141 -8.74 20.86 -12.03
N ASN A 142 -10.04 20.82 -12.32
CA ASN A 142 -11.02 20.13 -11.47
C ASN A 142 -10.73 18.62 -11.36
N LEU A 143 -9.89 18.09 -12.24
CA LEU A 143 -9.40 16.70 -12.25
C LEU A 143 -7.98 16.57 -11.66
N GLY A 144 -7.40 17.65 -11.10
CA GLY A 144 -6.00 17.69 -10.66
C GLY A 144 -5.65 16.56 -9.70
N ASP A 145 -6.51 16.33 -8.70
CA ASP A 145 -6.38 15.24 -7.72
C ASP A 145 -6.34 13.87 -8.43
N LEU A 146 -7.31 13.61 -9.32
CA LEU A 146 -7.40 12.35 -10.07
C LEU A 146 -6.14 12.13 -10.92
N VAL A 147 -5.66 13.16 -11.61
CA VAL A 147 -4.43 13.07 -12.41
C VAL A 147 -3.23 12.68 -11.55
N ILE A 148 -3.09 13.31 -10.38
CA ILE A 148 -2.01 13.00 -9.44
C ILE A 148 -2.14 11.57 -8.92
N LEU A 149 -3.34 11.14 -8.54
CA LEU A 149 -3.58 9.78 -8.05
C LEU A 149 -3.25 8.72 -9.12
N HIS A 150 -3.71 8.92 -10.36
CA HIS A 150 -3.40 8.03 -11.48
C HIS A 150 -1.91 7.97 -11.78
N TYR A 151 -1.24 9.13 -11.82
CA TYR A 151 0.20 9.18 -12.04
C TYR A 151 0.97 8.50 -10.89
N ALA A 152 0.57 8.76 -9.64
CA ALA A 152 1.18 8.16 -8.45
C ALA A 152 1.05 6.63 -8.45
N LEU A 153 -0.11 6.11 -8.85
CA LEU A 153 -0.37 4.68 -8.98
C LEU A 153 0.54 4.05 -10.04
N TRP A 154 0.46 4.53 -11.28
CA TRP A 154 1.17 3.90 -12.39
C TRP A 154 2.68 3.97 -12.24
N VAL A 155 3.23 5.12 -11.87
CA VAL A 155 4.68 5.29 -11.74
C VAL A 155 5.24 4.47 -10.59
N ARG A 156 4.53 4.33 -9.47
CA ARG A 156 4.98 3.45 -8.39
C ARG A 156 4.95 1.98 -8.81
N GLN A 157 3.91 1.54 -9.52
CA GLN A 157 3.83 0.16 -10.01
C GLN A 157 5.01 -0.16 -10.93
N ASP A 158 5.21 0.67 -11.95
CA ASP A 158 6.32 0.53 -12.91
C ASP A 158 7.68 0.59 -12.21
N TRP A 159 7.87 1.53 -11.29
CA TRP A 159 9.09 1.65 -10.51
C TRP A 159 9.41 0.40 -9.68
N HIS A 160 8.41 -0.19 -9.02
CA HIS A 160 8.59 -1.43 -8.26
C HIS A 160 8.87 -2.64 -9.18
N ASP A 161 8.30 -2.69 -10.38
CA ASP A 161 8.58 -3.75 -11.36
C ASP A 161 9.98 -3.62 -11.98
N CYS A 162 10.46 -2.40 -12.22
CA CYS A 162 11.86 -2.13 -12.57
C CYS A 162 12.80 -2.44 -11.39
N LEU A 163 12.39 -2.19 -10.14
CA LEU A 163 13.20 -2.50 -8.96
C LEU A 163 13.49 -3.99 -8.81
N LYS A 164 12.52 -4.86 -9.13
CA LYS A 164 12.72 -6.33 -9.14
C LYS A 164 13.74 -6.78 -10.19
N GLN A 165 13.94 -5.98 -11.23
CA GLN A 165 14.86 -6.25 -12.34
C GLN A 165 16.22 -5.57 -12.16
N ASP A 166 16.44 -4.86 -11.04
CA ASP A 166 17.62 -4.01 -10.79
C ASP A 166 17.78 -2.86 -11.80
N GLU A 167 16.65 -2.41 -12.38
CA GLU A 167 16.57 -1.33 -13.38
C GLU A 167 15.76 -0.13 -12.88
N ALA A 168 15.56 -0.02 -11.56
CA ALA A 168 14.78 1.07 -10.98
C ALA A 168 15.32 2.45 -11.36
N PHE A 169 14.45 3.27 -11.93
CA PHE A 169 14.74 4.67 -12.24
C PHE A 169 14.57 5.57 -11.00
N ASN A 170 14.99 6.83 -11.10
CA ASN A 170 14.75 7.80 -10.04
C ASN A 170 13.28 8.26 -10.06
N ILE A 171 12.46 7.67 -9.18
CA ILE A 171 11.02 7.98 -9.08
C ILE A 171 10.73 9.43 -8.72
N ALA A 172 11.67 10.16 -8.09
CA ALA A 172 11.47 11.57 -7.75
C ALA A 172 11.32 12.49 -8.98
N ILE A 173 11.79 12.06 -10.15
CA ILE A 173 11.73 12.86 -11.38
C ILE A 173 10.34 12.72 -12.00
N ILE A 174 9.54 13.80 -11.95
CA ILE A 174 8.21 13.83 -12.56
C ILE A 174 8.30 13.91 -14.09
N ASN A 175 7.84 12.86 -14.76
CA ASN A 175 7.67 12.80 -16.21
C ASN A 175 6.44 13.62 -16.63
N LYS A 176 6.69 14.87 -17.03
CA LYS A 176 5.65 15.81 -17.47
C LYS A 176 4.89 15.33 -18.71
N ILE A 177 5.53 14.56 -19.61
CA ILE A 177 4.89 14.04 -20.82
C ILE A 177 3.83 13.02 -20.43
N LEU A 178 4.19 12.05 -19.58
CA LEU A 178 3.26 11.06 -19.05
C LEU A 178 2.13 11.72 -18.26
N LEU A 179 2.46 12.66 -17.36
CA LEU A 179 1.47 13.38 -16.55
C LEU A 179 0.46 14.13 -17.42
N HIS A 180 0.93 14.80 -18.48
CA HIS A 180 0.05 15.49 -19.42
C HIS A 180 -0.82 14.52 -20.23
N SER A 181 -0.27 13.37 -20.64
CA SER A 181 -1.03 12.32 -21.32
C SER A 181 -2.18 11.79 -20.46
N ILE A 182 -1.91 11.51 -19.17
CA ILE A 182 -2.94 11.09 -18.21
C ILE A 182 -4.02 12.15 -18.06
N ASN A 183 -3.63 13.42 -17.90
CA ASN A 183 -4.57 14.53 -17.82
C ASN A 183 -5.47 14.61 -19.05
N LYS A 184 -4.90 14.49 -20.26
CA LYS A 184 -5.68 14.50 -21.50
C LYS A 184 -6.66 13.33 -21.56
N GLU A 185 -6.22 12.12 -21.24
CA GLU A 185 -7.06 10.92 -21.25
C GLU A 185 -8.25 11.04 -20.28
N LEU A 186 -8.01 11.54 -19.07
CA LEU A 186 -9.07 11.76 -18.08
C LEU A 186 -10.05 12.85 -18.53
N TRP A 187 -9.55 13.94 -19.10
CA TRP A 187 -10.38 14.98 -19.70
C TRP A 187 -11.29 14.43 -20.80
N ASP A 188 -10.76 13.60 -21.70
CA ASP A 188 -11.53 12.99 -22.80
C ASP A 188 -12.64 12.08 -22.25
N LYS A 189 -12.33 11.24 -21.24
CA LYS A 189 -13.31 10.36 -20.59
C LYS A 189 -14.47 11.12 -19.96
N VAL A 190 -14.18 12.18 -19.21
CA VAL A 190 -15.20 13.00 -18.54
C VAL A 190 -16.09 13.72 -19.56
N HIS A 191 -15.50 14.27 -20.63
CA HIS A 191 -16.29 14.92 -21.68
C HIS A 191 -17.20 13.94 -22.41
N LEU A 192 -16.71 12.75 -22.77
CA LEU A 192 -17.51 11.71 -23.42
C LEU A 192 -18.73 11.29 -22.56
N GLN A 193 -18.55 11.12 -21.25
CA GLN A 193 -19.63 10.77 -20.32
C GLN A 193 -20.69 11.88 -20.21
N ASN A 194 -20.27 13.15 -20.21
CA ASN A 194 -21.17 14.30 -20.17
C ASN A 194 -22.00 14.42 -21.47
N PHE A 195 -21.40 14.15 -22.63
CA PHE A 195 -22.11 14.15 -23.91
C PHE A 195 -23.17 13.04 -23.99
N THR A 196 -22.87 11.83 -23.52
CA THR A 196 -23.87 10.75 -23.47
C THR A 196 -25.03 11.08 -22.54
N THR A 197 -24.76 11.71 -21.38
CA THR A 197 -25.82 12.01 -20.41
C THR A 197 -26.79 13.07 -20.93
N VAL A 198 -26.30 14.09 -21.64
CA VAL A 198 -27.12 15.16 -22.23
C VAL A 198 -27.91 14.68 -23.45
N CYS A 199 -27.39 13.76 -24.26
CA CYS A 199 -28.10 13.26 -25.45
C CYS A 199 -29.21 12.24 -25.17
N PHE A 200 -29.27 11.69 -23.95
CA PHE A 200 -30.33 10.75 -23.53
C PHE A 200 -31.29 11.33 -22.47
N SER A 201 -31.23 12.66 -22.25
CA SER A 201 -32.17 13.42 -21.42
C SER A 201 -33.16 14.19 -22.29
#